data_AF-A0A7J4EN24-F1
#
_entry.id   AF-A0A7J4EN24-F1
#
_cell.length_a   1.000
_cell.length_b   1.000
_cell.length_c   1.000
_cell.angle_alpha   90.00
_cell.angle_beta   90.00
_cell.angle_gamma   90.00
#
_symmetry.space_group_name_H-M   'P 1'
#
loop_
_entity.id
_entity.type
_entity.pdbx_description
1 polymer ?
#
loop_
_entity_poly.entity_id
_entity_poly.type
_entity_poly.pdbx_seq_one_letter_code
_entity_poly.pdbx_strand_id
1 'polypeptide(L)'
;MTYLEKVKGFMFSPSESFNRVMPDTLKDAFKYYIVFLIIYAILQSITLSAFLTTKSLHTSIFGPLMQLIGNDHEAILAIMMFITIMVFGIIGIFITGIWLHFYVYMAGGRMGIEQTIKALMYGITPYFILGWIPVIGIIAGIWSIVVEIIGVQQLHDLSTGKAVVAYILAIFILIIVYDAIIAMFVFSIGPPAPHKY
;
A
#
# COMPACT_ATOMS: atom_id res chain seq x y z
N MET A 1 4.03 4.35 23.59
CA MET A 1 2.59 4.33 23.24
C MET A 1 2.15 2.90 23.04
N THR A 2 0.97 2.55 23.54
CA THR A 2 0.30 1.28 23.22
C THR A 2 -0.11 1.24 21.74
N TYR A 3 -0.45 0.06 21.21
CA TYR A 3 -0.92 -0.05 19.81
C TYR A 3 -2.22 0.70 19.56
N LEU A 4 -3.15 0.69 20.53
CA LEU A 4 -4.41 1.43 20.39
C LEU A 4 -4.18 2.94 20.33
N GLU A 5 -3.27 3.47 21.15
CA GLU A 5 -2.88 4.88 21.10
C GLU A 5 -2.24 5.23 19.76
N LYS A 6 -1.36 4.39 19.22
CA LYS A 6 -0.76 4.57 17.89
C LYS A 6 -1.83 4.61 16.80
N VAL A 7 -2.78 3.66 16.80
CA VAL A 7 -3.87 3.63 15.81
C VAL A 7 -4.70 4.91 15.87
N LYS A 8 -5.22 5.28 17.06
CA LYS A 8 -6.01 6.51 17.22
C LYS A 8 -5.20 7.74 16.81
N GLY A 9 -3.93 7.77 17.19
CA GLY A 9 -3.00 8.84 16.87
C GLY A 9 -2.82 9.01 15.36
N PHE A 10 -2.44 7.97 14.62
CA PHE A 10 -2.24 8.07 13.17
C PHE A 10 -3.55 8.29 12.40
N MET A 11 -4.69 7.91 12.97
CA MET A 11 -6.00 8.18 12.39
C MET A 11 -6.42 9.65 12.50
N PHE A 12 -6.15 10.31 13.62
CA PHE A 12 -6.76 11.62 13.94
C PHE A 12 -5.76 12.74 14.28
N SER A 13 -4.57 12.40 14.75
CA SER A 13 -3.53 13.33 15.20
C SER A 13 -2.14 12.88 14.71
N PRO A 14 -1.93 12.71 13.39
CA PRO A 14 -0.72 12.10 12.84
C PRO A 14 0.55 12.89 13.21
N SER A 15 0.48 14.22 13.19
CA SER A 15 1.62 15.09 13.55
C SER A 15 2.07 14.91 15.01
N GLU A 16 1.15 14.74 15.96
CA GLU A 16 1.56 14.46 17.34
C GLU A 16 2.11 13.04 17.48
N SER A 17 1.55 12.10 16.72
CA SER A 17 1.89 10.69 16.79
C SER A 17 3.29 10.43 16.30
N PHE A 18 3.67 11.04 15.18
CA PHE A 18 5.03 10.97 14.63
C PHE A 18 6.07 11.59 15.56
N ASN A 19 5.77 12.73 16.21
CA ASN A 19 6.63 13.28 17.26
C ASN A 19 6.86 12.28 18.41
N ARG A 20 5.81 11.57 18.83
CA ARG A 20 5.90 10.57 19.93
C ARG A 20 6.62 9.28 19.53
N VAL A 21 6.62 8.89 18.26
CA VAL A 21 7.37 7.71 17.75
C VAL A 21 8.71 8.09 17.13
N MET A 22 9.13 9.35 17.21
CA MET A 22 10.44 9.78 16.73
C MET A 22 11.58 8.97 17.36
N PRO A 23 11.57 8.66 18.68
CA PRO A 23 12.60 7.83 19.31
C PRO A 23 12.54 6.33 18.96
N ASP A 24 11.43 5.85 18.38
CA ASP A 24 11.28 4.43 18.05
C ASP A 24 12.34 4.00 17.02
N THR A 25 12.84 2.77 17.15
CA THR A 25 13.75 2.19 16.16
C THR A 25 12.98 1.72 14.92
N LEU A 26 13.70 1.44 13.82
CA LEU A 26 13.10 0.78 12.66
C LEU A 26 12.44 -0.56 13.03
N LYS A 27 13.05 -1.32 13.96
CA LYS A 27 12.53 -2.59 14.46
C LYS A 27 11.18 -2.42 15.18
N ASP A 28 11.00 -1.33 15.92
CA ASP A 28 9.75 -1.06 16.63
C ASP A 28 8.62 -0.70 15.65
N ALA A 29 8.92 0.11 14.63
CA ALA A 29 8.00 0.41 13.54
C ALA A 29 7.64 -0.84 12.73
N PHE A 30 8.63 -1.70 12.45
CA PHE A 30 8.40 -2.94 11.72
C PHE A 30 7.51 -3.93 12.49
N LYS A 31 7.73 -4.08 13.80
CA LYS A 31 6.85 -4.91 14.65
C LYS A 31 5.40 -4.41 14.62
N TYR A 32 5.21 -3.09 14.73
CA TYR A 32 3.89 -2.47 14.61
C TYR A 32 3.27 -2.77 13.23
N TYR A 33 4.02 -2.49 12.16
CA TYR A 33 3.61 -2.72 10.78
C TYR A 33 3.18 -4.17 10.53
N ILE A 34 3.98 -5.16 10.95
CA ILE A 34 3.67 -6.58 10.74
C ILE A 34 2.39 -7.01 11.45
N VAL A 35 2.16 -6.55 12.68
CA VAL A 35 0.92 -6.88 13.41
C VAL A 35 -0.30 -6.40 12.64
N PHE A 36 -0.28 -5.16 12.15
CA PHE A 36 -1.41 -4.61 11.39
C PHE A 36 -1.49 -5.14 9.97
N LEU A 37 -0.38 -5.49 9.33
CA LEU A 37 -0.36 -6.16 8.04
C LEU A 37 -1.03 -7.54 8.13
N ILE A 38 -0.75 -8.33 9.17
CA ILE A 38 -1.39 -9.64 9.38
C ILE A 38 -2.90 -9.47 9.56
N ILE A 39 -3.32 -8.52 10.41
CA ILE A 39 -4.75 -8.23 10.63
C ILE A 39 -5.41 -7.82 9.32
N TYR A 40 -4.80 -6.89 8.59
CA TYR A 40 -5.29 -6.43 7.30
C TYR A 40 -5.38 -7.56 6.28
N ALA A 41 -4.36 -8.42 6.19
CA ALA A 41 -4.35 -9.56 5.27
C ALA A 41 -5.48 -10.55 5.57
N ILE A 42 -5.75 -10.83 6.84
CA ILE A 42 -6.87 -11.68 7.26
C ILE A 42 -8.20 -11.03 6.86
N LEU A 43 -8.40 -9.75 7.22
CA LEU A 43 -9.63 -9.02 6.92
C LEU A 43 -9.88 -8.97 5.41
N GLN A 44 -8.87 -8.67 4.60
CA GLN A 44 -9.01 -8.65 3.14
C GLN A 44 -9.31 -10.01 2.55
N SER A 45 -8.73 -11.09 3.08
CA SER A 45 -9.01 -12.44 2.61
C SER A 45 -10.45 -12.85 2.90
N ILE A 46 -10.97 -12.47 4.07
CA ILE A 46 -12.38 -12.65 4.43
C ILE A 46 -13.29 -11.82 3.53
N THR A 47 -12.96 -10.54 3.31
CA THR A 47 -13.73 -9.66 2.44
C THR A 47 -13.78 -10.18 1.01
N LEU A 48 -12.65 -10.65 0.47
CA LEU A 48 -12.60 -11.25 -0.86
C LEU A 48 -13.50 -12.49 -0.95
N SER A 49 -13.39 -13.41 0.01
CA SER A 49 -14.25 -14.61 0.05
C SER A 49 -15.72 -14.22 0.11
N ALA A 50 -16.11 -13.31 1.00
CA ALA A 50 -17.49 -12.83 1.10
C ALA A 50 -17.98 -12.19 -0.21
N PHE A 51 -17.13 -11.40 -0.88
CA PHE A 51 -17.46 -10.78 -2.16
C PHE A 51 -17.69 -11.81 -3.27
N LEU A 52 -16.85 -12.85 -3.34
CA LEU A 52 -16.93 -13.91 -4.36
C LEU A 52 -18.17 -14.79 -4.23
N THR A 53 -18.71 -14.97 -3.01
CA THR A 53 -19.98 -15.71 -2.81
C THR A 53 -21.21 -15.01 -3.39
N THR A 54 -21.09 -13.72 -3.77
CA THR A 54 -22.19 -12.97 -4.40
C THR A 54 -22.30 -13.32 -5.88
N LYS A 55 -23.38 -14.03 -6.26
CA LYS A 55 -23.58 -14.64 -7.60
C LYS A 55 -23.49 -13.67 -8.79
N SER A 56 -23.71 -12.36 -8.61
CA SER A 56 -23.70 -11.38 -9.70
C SER A 56 -22.31 -10.80 -10.04
N LEU A 57 -21.35 -10.86 -9.11
CA LEU A 57 -19.99 -10.33 -9.30
C LEU A 57 -18.97 -11.45 -9.57
N HIS A 58 -19.27 -12.67 -9.13
CA HIS A 58 -18.49 -13.88 -9.41
C HIS A 58 -18.30 -14.15 -10.93
N THR A 59 -19.30 -13.81 -11.73
CA THR A 59 -19.35 -14.17 -13.16
C THR A 59 -18.79 -13.11 -14.11
N SER A 60 -18.69 -11.85 -13.69
CA SER A 60 -18.38 -10.72 -14.58
C SER A 60 -16.89 -10.34 -14.65
N ILE A 61 -16.19 -10.26 -13.50
CA ILE A 61 -14.77 -9.84 -13.44
C ILE A 61 -13.84 -11.05 -13.31
N PHE A 62 -14.23 -12.02 -12.48
CA PHE A 62 -13.43 -13.20 -12.18
C PHE A 62 -13.89 -14.46 -12.92
N GLY A 63 -15.00 -14.41 -13.66
CA GLY A 63 -15.62 -15.56 -14.33
C GLY A 63 -14.65 -16.41 -15.17
N PRO A 64 -13.81 -15.83 -16.06
CA PRO A 64 -12.84 -16.59 -16.84
C PRO A 64 -11.75 -17.27 -15.99
N LEU A 65 -11.27 -16.59 -14.95
CA LEU A 65 -10.28 -17.13 -14.03
C LEU A 65 -10.90 -18.25 -13.16
N MET A 66 -12.12 -18.03 -12.67
CA MET A 66 -12.86 -18.98 -11.85
C MET A 66 -13.19 -20.27 -12.62
N GLN A 67 -13.54 -20.20 -13.90
CA GLN A 67 -13.75 -21.40 -14.72
C GLN A 67 -12.51 -22.31 -14.80
N LEU A 68 -11.31 -21.78 -14.59
CA LEU A 68 -10.04 -22.52 -14.68
C LEU A 68 -9.70 -23.33 -13.42
N ILE A 69 -10.27 -23.00 -12.25
CA ILE A 69 -9.76 -23.47 -10.93
C ILE A 69 -10.63 -24.54 -10.22
N GLY A 70 -11.75 -24.97 -10.81
CA GLY A 70 -12.72 -25.96 -10.26
C GLY A 70 -13.41 -25.60 -8.92
N ASN A 71 -14.63 -26.09 -8.67
CA ASN A 71 -15.64 -25.61 -7.68
C ASN A 71 -15.22 -25.23 -6.23
N ASP A 72 -13.99 -25.48 -5.76
CA ASP A 72 -13.46 -25.18 -4.41
C ASP A 72 -12.61 -23.88 -4.35
N HIS A 73 -12.79 -22.97 -5.31
CA HIS A 73 -11.92 -21.82 -5.58
C HIS A 73 -11.76 -20.82 -4.42
N GLU A 74 -12.80 -20.63 -3.60
CA GLU A 74 -12.91 -19.48 -2.71
C GLU A 74 -11.87 -19.52 -1.58
N ALA A 75 -11.70 -20.69 -0.96
CA ALA A 75 -10.73 -20.86 0.13
C ALA A 75 -9.29 -20.77 -0.39
N ILE A 76 -9.00 -21.35 -1.55
CA ILE A 76 -7.68 -21.28 -2.19
C ILE A 76 -7.33 -19.83 -2.52
N LEU A 77 -8.26 -19.06 -3.10
CA LEU A 77 -8.04 -17.66 -3.42
C LEU A 77 -7.85 -16.79 -2.18
N ALA A 78 -8.59 -17.04 -1.11
CA ALA A 78 -8.40 -16.34 0.17
C ALA A 78 -6.99 -16.61 0.75
N ILE A 79 -6.52 -17.85 0.73
CA ILE A 79 -5.16 -18.21 1.18
C ILE A 79 -4.10 -17.55 0.28
N MET A 80 -4.28 -17.60 -1.04
CA MET A 80 -3.38 -16.95 -1.99
C MET A 80 -3.33 -15.44 -1.78
N MET A 81 -4.47 -14.80 -1.51
CA MET A 81 -4.56 -13.37 -1.21
C MET A 81 -3.81 -13.04 0.09
N PHE A 82 -4.02 -13.81 1.14
CA PHE A 82 -3.29 -13.66 2.40
C PHE A 82 -1.77 -13.72 2.18
N ILE A 83 -1.28 -14.76 1.51
CA ILE A 83 0.15 -14.96 1.22
C ILE A 83 0.68 -13.80 0.37
N THR A 84 -0.08 -13.38 -0.65
CA THR A 84 0.27 -12.27 -1.53
C THR A 84 0.43 -10.98 -0.73
N ILE A 85 -0.55 -10.60 0.09
CA ILE A 85 -0.49 -9.39 0.92
C ILE A 85 0.71 -9.46 1.88
N MET A 86 0.96 -10.61 2.50
CA MET A 86 2.09 -10.77 3.42
C MET A 86 3.44 -10.60 2.71
N VAL A 87 3.66 -11.31 1.60
CA VAL A 87 4.93 -11.28 0.87
C VAL A 87 5.16 -9.91 0.24
N PHE A 88 4.18 -9.39 -0.51
CA PHE A 88 4.32 -8.12 -1.20
C PHE A 88 4.22 -6.92 -0.26
N GLY A 89 3.50 -7.01 0.86
CA GLY A 89 3.50 -5.96 1.88
C GLY A 89 4.89 -5.80 2.51
N ILE A 90 5.49 -6.91 2.94
CA ILE A 90 6.84 -6.89 3.54
C ILE A 90 7.89 -6.44 2.54
N ILE A 91 7.92 -7.00 1.33
CA ILE A 91 8.93 -6.60 0.34
C ILE A 91 8.66 -5.16 -0.13
N GLY A 92 7.39 -4.84 -0.39
CA GLY A 92 6.95 -3.57 -0.92
C GLY A 92 7.26 -2.40 -0.01
N ILE A 93 7.10 -2.51 1.31
CA ILE A 93 7.38 -1.39 2.22
C ILE A 93 8.85 -0.96 2.17
N PHE A 94 9.78 -1.91 1.98
CA PHE A 94 11.21 -1.59 1.84
C PHE A 94 11.55 -1.05 0.45
N ILE A 95 11.00 -1.65 -0.62
CA ILE A 95 11.22 -1.17 -2.00
C ILE A 95 10.68 0.26 -2.14
N THR A 96 9.43 0.48 -1.73
CA THR A 96 8.80 1.82 -1.73
C THR A 96 9.56 2.78 -0.84
N GLY A 97 10.04 2.33 0.32
CA GLY A 97 10.88 3.14 1.20
C GLY A 97 12.19 3.59 0.54
N ILE A 98 12.91 2.69 -0.13
CA ILE A 98 14.13 3.01 -0.89
C ILE A 98 13.81 4.00 -2.02
N TRP A 99 12.76 3.72 -2.78
CA TRP A 99 12.32 4.55 -3.89
C TRP A 99 11.94 5.97 -3.43
N LEU A 100 11.09 6.09 -2.40
CA LEU A 100 10.70 7.37 -1.84
C LEU A 100 11.89 8.11 -1.23
N HIS A 101 12.80 7.39 -0.56
CA HIS A 101 13.96 8.00 0.09
C HIS A 101 14.85 8.75 -0.89
N PHE A 102 14.96 8.29 -2.15
CA PHE A 102 15.66 9.01 -3.20
C PHE A 102 15.12 10.44 -3.38
N TYR A 103 13.80 10.61 -3.44
CA TYR A 103 13.16 11.92 -3.59
C TYR A 103 13.19 12.73 -2.30
N VAL A 104 13.04 12.09 -1.14
CA VAL A 104 13.21 12.73 0.18
C VAL A 104 14.62 13.30 0.31
N TYR A 105 15.63 12.56 -0.14
CA TYR A 105 17.01 13.01 -0.17
C TYR A 105 17.20 14.19 -1.14
N MET A 106 16.61 14.16 -2.33
CA MET A 106 16.65 15.34 -3.23
C MET A 106 15.97 16.58 -2.61
N ALA A 107 14.89 16.38 -1.86
CA ALA A 107 14.18 17.45 -1.16
C ALA A 107 14.92 18.00 0.09
N GLY A 108 16.08 17.40 0.44
CA GLY A 108 16.94 17.85 1.54
C GLY A 108 16.84 17.02 2.82
N GLY A 109 16.07 15.93 2.84
CA GLY A 109 15.96 15.05 4.01
C GLY A 109 17.26 14.28 4.23
N ARG A 110 17.83 14.36 5.44
CA ARG A 110 19.15 13.74 5.75
C ARG A 110 19.16 12.84 6.99
N MET A 111 18.00 12.59 7.59
CA MET A 111 17.86 11.78 8.81
C MET A 111 17.99 10.25 8.59
N GLY A 112 18.44 9.81 7.42
CA GLY A 112 18.65 8.40 7.07
C GLY A 112 17.40 7.70 6.50
N ILE A 113 17.63 6.61 5.76
CA ILE A 113 16.57 5.84 5.09
C ILE A 113 15.57 5.21 6.06
N GLU A 114 16.03 4.85 7.27
CA GLU A 114 15.18 4.28 8.30
C GLU A 114 14.00 5.18 8.66
N GLN A 115 14.19 6.51 8.67
CA GLN A 115 13.13 7.46 8.95
C GLN A 115 12.08 7.52 7.84
N THR A 116 12.49 7.37 6.57
CA THR A 116 11.54 7.27 5.46
C THR A 116 10.72 6.00 5.54
N ILE A 117 11.36 4.86 5.85
CA ILE A 117 10.66 3.58 6.00
C ILE A 117 9.73 3.62 7.23
N LYS A 118 10.16 4.22 8.35
CA LYS A 118 9.29 4.45 9.53
C LYS A 118 8.08 5.29 9.18
N ALA A 119 8.25 6.35 8.38
CA ALA A 119 7.15 7.20 7.93
C ALA A 119 6.08 6.38 7.18
N LEU A 120 6.51 5.48 6.29
CA LEU A 120 5.61 4.58 5.56
C LEU A 120 4.95 3.54 6.48
N MET A 121 5.75 2.86 7.33
CA MET A 121 5.26 1.80 8.22
C MET A 121 4.19 2.27 9.20
N TYR A 122 4.31 3.50 9.70
CA TYR A 122 3.29 4.10 10.54
C TYR A 122 2.20 4.80 9.73
N GLY A 123 2.53 5.42 8.60
CA GLY A 123 1.59 6.20 7.82
C GLY A 123 0.54 5.38 7.07
N ILE A 124 0.84 4.11 6.78
CA ILE A 124 -0.13 3.19 6.19
C ILE A 124 -1.25 2.75 7.15
N THR A 125 -1.19 3.16 8.43
CA THR A 125 -2.16 2.74 9.47
C THR A 125 -3.62 2.94 9.06
N PRO A 126 -4.06 4.11 8.56
CA PRO A 126 -5.45 4.26 8.13
C PRO A 126 -5.91 3.22 7.12
N TYR A 127 -5.07 2.91 6.14
CA TYR A 127 -5.35 1.89 5.15
C TYR A 127 -5.39 0.48 5.75
N PHE A 128 -4.55 0.14 6.72
CA PHE A 128 -4.69 -1.15 7.41
C PHE A 128 -5.97 -1.27 8.23
N ILE A 129 -6.47 -0.18 8.80
CA ILE A 129 -7.68 -0.20 9.64
C ILE A 129 -8.96 -0.20 8.81
N LEU A 130 -9.00 0.57 7.71
CA LEU A 130 -10.22 0.83 6.93
C LEU A 130 -10.15 0.35 5.47
N GLY A 131 -8.96 -0.01 4.98
CA GLY A 131 -8.69 -0.38 3.59
C GLY A 131 -9.40 -1.63 3.10
N TRP A 132 -9.82 -2.50 4.01
CA TRP A 132 -10.55 -3.73 3.69
C TRP A 132 -12.04 -3.49 3.45
N ILE A 133 -12.56 -2.31 3.78
CA ILE A 133 -13.97 -1.98 3.56
C ILE A 133 -14.12 -1.47 2.11
N PRO A 134 -14.97 -2.10 1.27
CA PRO A 134 -15.21 -1.63 -0.10
C PRO A 134 -15.60 -0.14 -0.12
N VAL A 135 -15.11 0.59 -1.12
CA VAL A 135 -15.26 2.05 -1.30
C VAL A 135 -14.53 2.90 -0.23
N ILE A 136 -14.72 2.60 1.05
CA ILE A 136 -14.04 3.30 2.16
C ILE A 136 -12.53 3.14 2.08
N GLY A 137 -12.04 2.00 1.60
CA GLY A 137 -10.61 1.76 1.45
C GLY A 137 -9.89 2.74 0.52
N ILE A 138 -10.60 3.34 -0.45
CA ILE A 138 -10.06 4.40 -1.31
C ILE A 138 -9.77 5.65 -0.47
N ILE A 139 -10.74 6.06 0.36
CA ILE A 139 -10.60 7.21 1.25
C ILE A 139 -9.48 6.96 2.27
N ALA A 140 -9.42 5.75 2.83
CA ALA A 140 -8.37 5.34 3.75
C ALA A 140 -6.98 5.38 3.10
N GLY A 141 -6.86 4.98 1.84
CA GLY A 141 -5.61 5.05 1.08
C GLY A 141 -5.15 6.49 0.84
N ILE A 142 -6.07 7.37 0.44
CA ILE A 142 -5.78 8.82 0.31
C ILE A 142 -5.34 9.39 1.65
N TRP A 143 -6.02 9.03 2.74
CA TRP A 143 -5.64 9.49 4.07
C TRP A 143 -4.26 8.97 4.49
N SER A 144 -3.95 7.70 4.22
CA SER A 144 -2.61 7.14 4.44
C SER A 144 -1.53 7.91 3.70
N ILE A 145 -1.74 8.33 2.45
CA ILE A 145 -0.79 9.18 1.73
C ILE A 145 -0.52 10.48 2.50
N VAL A 146 -1.57 11.14 3.00
CA VAL A 146 -1.40 12.37 3.80
C VAL A 146 -0.61 12.09 5.07
N VAL A 147 -0.91 11.01 5.78
CA VAL A 147 -0.20 10.63 7.01
C VAL A 147 1.27 10.29 6.71
N GLU A 148 1.57 9.59 5.61
CA GLU A 148 2.94 9.29 5.19
C GLU A 148 3.73 10.55 4.85
N ILE A 149 3.11 11.53 4.16
CA ILE A 149 3.71 12.85 3.90
C ILE A 149 4.03 13.57 5.20
N ILE A 150 3.12 13.56 6.18
CA ILE A 150 3.36 14.14 7.52
C ILE A 150 4.52 13.42 8.22
N GLY A 151 4.59 12.09 8.11
CA GLY A 151 5.68 11.29 8.65
C GLY A 151 7.03 11.66 8.04
N VAL A 152 7.10 11.76 6.71
CA VAL A 152 8.30 12.21 5.99
C VAL A 152 8.68 13.62 6.43
N GLN A 153 7.71 14.53 6.51
CA GLN A 153 7.92 15.90 6.96
C GLN A 153 8.58 15.93 8.34
N GLN A 154 7.99 15.25 9.32
CA GLN A 154 8.44 15.33 10.70
C GLN A 154 9.71 14.55 10.98
N LEU A 155 9.84 13.33 10.46
CA LEU A 155 11.00 12.49 10.72
C LEU A 155 12.25 12.93 9.96
N HIS A 156 12.10 13.75 8.91
CA HIS A 156 13.22 14.36 8.19
C HIS A 156 13.41 15.86 8.44
N ASP A 157 12.61 16.48 9.32
CA ASP A 157 12.59 17.92 9.56
C ASP A 157 12.50 18.75 8.26
N LEU A 158 11.61 18.31 7.36
CA LEU A 158 11.33 19.00 6.10
C LEU A 158 10.18 19.99 6.28
N SER A 159 10.19 21.07 5.50
CA SER A 159 8.98 21.87 5.32
C SER A 159 7.90 21.02 4.63
N THR A 160 6.61 21.26 4.93
CA THR A 160 5.48 20.55 4.31
C THR A 160 5.57 20.51 2.77
N GLY A 161 5.87 21.65 2.13
CA GLY A 161 5.98 21.71 0.67
C GLY A 161 7.04 20.78 0.08
N LYS A 162 8.21 20.66 0.75
CA LYS A 162 9.27 19.73 0.34
C LYS A 162 8.87 18.27 0.48
N ALA A 163 8.20 17.89 1.57
CA ALA A 163 7.71 16.53 1.78
C ALA A 163 6.63 16.16 0.75
N VAL A 164 5.69 17.07 0.48
CA VAL A 164 4.66 16.90 -0.56
C VAL A 164 5.29 16.72 -1.93
N VAL A 165 6.23 17.58 -2.32
CA VAL A 165 6.91 17.48 -3.62
C VAL A 165 7.69 16.17 -3.74
N ALA A 166 8.43 15.76 -2.71
CA ALA A 166 9.16 14.49 -2.72
C ALA A 166 8.22 13.30 -2.98
N TYR A 167 7.09 13.27 -2.28
CA TYR A 167 6.13 12.18 -2.37
C TYR A 167 5.37 12.18 -3.71
N ILE A 168 4.92 13.34 -4.19
CA ILE A 168 4.26 13.48 -5.49
C ILE A 168 5.19 13.07 -6.62
N LEU A 169 6.46 13.50 -6.59
CA LEU A 169 7.45 13.09 -7.60
C LEU A 169 7.65 11.57 -7.58
N ALA A 170 7.77 10.96 -6.39
CA ALA A 170 7.92 9.52 -6.26
C ALA A 170 6.76 8.75 -6.89
N ILE A 171 5.52 9.17 -6.66
CA ILE A 171 4.33 8.54 -7.25
C ILE A 171 4.23 8.80 -8.75
N PHE A 172 4.43 10.04 -9.18
CA PHE A 172 4.26 10.43 -10.58
C PHE A 172 5.22 9.66 -11.50
N ILE A 173 6.47 9.49 -11.08
CA ILE A 173 7.44 8.70 -11.84
C ILE A 173 7.07 7.21 -11.88
N LEU A 174 6.51 6.65 -10.80
CA LEU A 174 6.03 5.26 -10.82
C LEU A 174 4.89 5.07 -11.81
N ILE A 175 3.96 6.01 -11.89
CA ILE A 175 2.85 5.97 -12.86
C ILE A 175 3.41 5.99 -14.29
N ILE A 176 4.34 6.90 -14.60
CA ILE A 176 4.96 6.97 -15.93
C ILE A 176 5.66 5.66 -16.31
N VAL A 177 6.43 5.09 -15.38
CA VAL A 177 7.16 3.83 -15.62
C VAL A 177 6.16 2.69 -15.88
N TYR A 178 5.09 2.62 -15.10
CA TYR A 178 4.02 1.63 -15.28
C TYR A 178 3.34 1.75 -16.66
N ASP A 179 2.92 2.96 -17.04
CA ASP A 179 2.27 3.23 -18.33
C ASP A 179 3.20 2.91 -19.52
N ALA A 180 4.48 3.24 -19.41
CA ALA A 180 5.48 2.92 -20.44
C ALA A 180 5.67 1.41 -20.63
N ILE A 181 5.69 0.64 -19.53
CA ILE A 181 5.79 -0.82 -19.58
C ILE A 181 4.56 -1.43 -20.27
N ILE A 182 3.36 -0.95 -19.94
CA ILE A 182 2.12 -1.39 -20.59
C ILE A 182 2.16 -1.06 -22.08
N ALA A 183 2.52 0.16 -22.45
CA ALA A 183 2.60 0.57 -23.85
C ALA A 183 3.57 -0.34 -24.64
N MET A 184 4.77 -0.60 -24.11
CA MET A 184 5.74 -1.50 -24.74
C MET A 184 5.19 -2.92 -24.92
N PHE A 185 4.47 -3.45 -23.92
CA PHE A 185 3.83 -4.76 -24.00
C PHE A 185 2.73 -4.79 -25.07
N VAL A 186 1.89 -3.76 -25.15
CA VAL A 186 0.84 -3.65 -26.18
C VAL A 186 1.44 -3.55 -27.59
N PHE A 187 2.53 -2.81 -27.76
CA PHE A 187 3.21 -2.74 -29.05
C PHE A 187 3.87 -4.07 -29.46
N SER A 188 4.34 -4.88 -28.50
CA SER A 188 5.03 -6.14 -28.80
C SER A 188 4.11 -7.28 -29.22
N ILE A 189 2.85 -7.27 -28.78
CA ILE A 189 1.85 -8.29 -29.14
C ILE A 189 1.24 -8.10 -30.55
N GLY A 190 1.47 -6.94 -31.19
CA GLY A 190 0.95 -6.60 -32.52
C GLY A 190 -0.58 -6.50 -32.59
N PRO A 191 -1.15 -5.88 -33.64
CA PRO A 191 -2.59 -5.94 -33.84
C PRO A 191 -3.03 -7.39 -34.11
N PRO A 192 -4.20 -7.83 -33.62
CA PRO A 192 -4.72 -9.17 -33.91
C PRO A 192 -4.77 -9.39 -35.42
N ALA A 193 -4.28 -10.55 -35.88
CA ALA A 193 -4.24 -10.88 -37.30
C ALA A 193 -5.65 -10.72 -37.90
N PRO A 194 -5.79 -10.07 -39.07
CA PRO A 194 -7.10 -9.93 -39.70
C PRO A 194 -7.69 -11.32 -39.93
N HIS A 195 -8.90 -11.54 -39.42
CA HIS A 195 -9.66 -12.77 -39.68
C HIS A 195 -9.77 -12.93 -41.20
N LYS A 196 -9.14 -13.97 -41.75
CA LYS A 196 -9.36 -14.38 -43.14
C LYS A 196 -10.75 -15.02 -43.18
N TYR A 197 -11.72 -14.27 -43.73
CA TYR A 197 -13.01 -14.81 -44.16
C TYR A 197 -12.83 -15.75 -45.36
#